data_AF-A0A2D9GCI3-F1
#
_entry.id   AF-A0A2D9GCI3-F1
#
_cell.length_a   1.000
_cell.length_b   1.000
_cell.length_c   1.000
_cell.angle_alpha   90.00
_cell.angle_beta   90.00
_cell.angle_gamma   90.00
#
_symmetry.space_group_name_H-M   'P 1'
#
loop_
_entity.id
_entity.type
_entity.pdbx_description
1 polymer ?
#
loop_
_entity_poly.entity_id
_entity_poly.type
_entity_poly.pdbx_seq_one_letter_code
_entity_poly.pdbx_strand_id
1 'polypeptide(L)' 'MSNNRISSLEKIGYQKNLPKGSDINDFEVISITQKNGIKINLYRNKKEKKEIDDTTNFDSSWEVFNSLL' A
#
# COMPACT_ATOMS: atom_id res chain seq x y z
N MET A 1 4.87 8.04 -17.12
CA MET A 1 4.50 7.04 -16.09
C MET A 1 4.66 7.63 -14.67
N SER A 2 3.64 8.29 -14.12
CA SER A 2 3.75 9.04 -12.84
C SER A 2 2.60 8.77 -11.86
N ASN A 3 1.42 8.41 -12.37
CA ASN A 3 0.18 8.34 -11.57
C ASN A 3 -0.13 6.92 -11.06
N ASN A 4 0.64 5.90 -11.45
CA ASN A 4 0.32 4.51 -11.12
C ASN A 4 0.55 4.16 -9.65
N ARG A 5 1.44 4.84 -8.92
CA ARG A 5 1.78 4.45 -7.54
C ARG A 5 0.64 4.66 -6.56
N ILE A 6 -0.02 5.82 -6.60
CA ILE A 6 -1.17 6.10 -5.73
C ILE A 6 -2.35 5.19 -6.10
N SER A 7 -2.59 4.98 -7.40
CA SER A 7 -3.63 4.07 -7.87
C SER A 7 -3.40 2.62 -7.44
N SER A 8 -2.15 2.14 -7.45
CA SER A 8 -1.80 0.82 -6.93
C SER A 8 -2.03 0.70 -5.42
N LEU A 9 -1.76 1.77 -4.67
CA LEU A 9 -1.98 1.81 -3.22
C LEU A 9 -3.47 1.87 -2.87
N GLU A 10 -4.27 2.60 -3.66
CA GLU A 10 -5.73 2.61 -3.54
C GLU A 10 -6.31 1.20 -3.80
N LYS A 11 -5.77 0.45 -4.77
CA LYS A 11 -6.18 -0.93 -5.06
C LYS A 11 -5.92 -1.92 -3.93
N ILE A 12 -4.87 -1.71 -3.13
CA ILE A 12 -4.57 -2.57 -1.97
C ILE A 12 -5.25 -2.10 -0.68
N GLY A 13 -6.08 -1.05 -0.73
CA GLY A 13 -6.92 -0.60 0.38
C GLY A 13 -6.43 0.64 1.11
N TYR A 14 -5.47 1.40 0.56
CA TYR A 14 -5.13 2.71 1.13
C TYR A 14 -6.13 3.78 0.67
N GLN A 15 -6.54 4.64 1.59
CA GLN A 15 -7.40 5.79 1.37
C GLN A 15 -6.70 7.08 1.80
N LYS A 16 -6.98 8.18 1.10
CA LYS A 16 -6.40 9.51 1.40
C LYS A 16 -7.02 10.15 2.65
N ASN A 17 -8.26 9.79 2.95
CA ASN A 17 -9.04 10.42 4.01
C ASN A 17 -9.42 9.37 5.05
N LEU A 18 -9.31 9.73 6.32
CA LEU A 18 -9.87 8.96 7.42
C LEU A 18 -11.31 9.44 7.71
N PRO A 19 -12.25 8.53 8.03
CA PRO A 19 -13.55 8.92 8.54
C PRO A 19 -13.40 9.75 9.83
N LYS A 20 -14.24 10.78 9.99
CA LYS A 20 -14.24 11.60 11.21
C LYS A 20 -14.63 10.74 12.41
N GLY A 21 -13.79 10.73 13.45
CA GLY A 21 -13.99 9.91 14.64
C GLY A 21 -13.29 8.55 14.61
N SER A 22 -12.54 8.23 13.55
CA SER A 22 -11.66 7.06 13.53
C SER A 22 -10.41 7.27 14.38
N ASP A 23 -10.05 6.27 15.19
CA ASP A 23 -8.77 6.25 15.91
C ASP A 23 -7.65 5.96 14.92
N ILE A 24 -6.69 6.88 14.79
CA ILE A 24 -5.54 6.73 13.89
C ILE A 24 -4.68 5.51 14.23
N ASN A 25 -4.72 5.03 15.48
CA ASN A 25 -3.99 3.83 15.91
C ASN A 25 -4.51 2.55 15.23
N ASP A 26 -5.76 2.54 14.79
CA ASP A 26 -6.37 1.44 14.03
C ASP A 26 -5.94 1.43 12.55
N PHE A 27 -5.18 2.43 12.11
CA PHE A 27 -4.77 2.58 10.72
C PHE A 27 -3.25 2.52 10.58
N GLU A 28 -2.81 1.96 9.48
CA GLU A 28 -1.46 2.07 8.97
C GLU A 28 -1.35 3.36 8.15
N VAL A 29 -0.31 4.14 8.41
CA VAL A 29 -0.09 5.44 7.77
C VAL A 29 1.19 5.38 6.95
N ILE A 30 1.10 5.75 5.68
CA ILE A 30 2.28 5.94 4.81
C ILE A 30 2.29 7.35 4.25
N SER A 31 3.48 7.95 4.19
CA SER A 31 3.69 9.28 3.61
C SER A 31 4.38 9.16 2.26
N ILE A 32 3.79 9.75 1.22
CA ILE A 32 4.31 9.72 -0.14
C ILE A 32 4.56 11.13 -0.62
N THR A 33 5.77 11.38 -1.10
CA THR A 33 6.10 12.61 -1.80
C THR A 33 5.69 12.46 -3.27
N GLN A 34 4.71 13.25 -3.70
CA GLN A 34 4.32 13.34 -5.10
C GLN A 34 5.42 14.04 -5.92
N LYS A 35 5.38 13.89 -7.25
CA LYS A 35 6.38 14.51 -8.16
C LYS A 35 6.40 16.04 -8.09
N ASN A 36 5.32 16.67 -7.63
CA ASN A 36 5.22 18.11 -7.40
C ASN A 36 5.78 18.54 -6.02
N GLY A 37 6.42 17.62 -5.28
CA GLY A 37 6.96 17.88 -3.94
C GLY A 37 5.93 17.83 -2.81
N ILE A 38 4.64 17.67 -3.12
CA ILE A 38 3.59 17.60 -2.11
C ILE A 38 3.65 16.25 -1.40
N LYS A 39 3.77 16.28 -0.07
CA LYS A 39 3.62 15.09 0.76
C LYS A 39 2.14 14.83 1.01
N ILE A 40 1.69 13.63 0.70
CA ILE A 40 0.35 13.14 1.04
C ILE A 40 0.48 11.97 2.01
N ASN A 41 -0.47 11.87 2.92
CA ASN A 41 -0.60 10.72 3.80
C ASN A 41 -1.72 9.82 3.27
N LEU A 42 -1.46 8.52 3.29
CA LEU A 42 -2.44 7.49 2.97
C LEU A 42 -2.63 6.60 4.19
N TYR A 43 -3.85 6.14 4.36
CA TYR A 43 -4.31 5.42 5.53
C TYR A 43 -4.92 4.09 5.11
N ARG A 44 -4.58 2.98 5.75
CA ARG A 44 -5.21 1.68 5.52
C ARG A 44 -5.63 1.07 6.85
N ASN A 45 -6.86 0.54 6.93
CA ASN A 45 -7.34 -0.03 8.18
C ASN A 45 -6.57 -1.32 8.52
N LYS A 46 -6.06 -1.46 9.74
CA LYS A 46 -5.31 -2.64 10.20
C LYS A 46 -6.19 -3.88 10.34
N LYS A 47 -7.48 -3.73 10.64
CA LYS A 47 -8.45 -4.84 10.72
C LYS A 47 -8.80 -5.40 9.34
N GLU A 48 -8.65 -4.61 8.27
CA GLU A 48 -8.74 -5.07 6.87
C GLU A 48 -7.39 -5.59 6.35
N LYS A 49 -6.47 -6.00 7.23
CA LYS A 49 -5.48 -6.99 6.83
C LYS A 49 -6.23 -8.27 6.50
N LYS A 50 -6.70 -8.38 5.25
CA LYS A 50 -6.56 -9.63 4.50
C LYS A 50 -5.11 -10.01 4.76
N GLU A 51 -4.90 -11.09 5.50
CA GLU A 51 -3.60 -11.73 5.57
C GLU A 51 -3.13 -11.80 4.13
N ILE A 52 -2.14 -10.97 3.81
CA ILE A 52 -1.35 -11.22 2.62
C ILE A 52 -0.65 -12.48 3.06
N ASP A 53 -1.14 -13.61 2.56
CA ASP A 53 -0.45 -14.87 2.72
C ASP A 53 0.89 -14.71 2.00
N ASP A 54 1.87 -14.17 2.72
CA ASP A 54 3.23 -13.91 2.25
C ASP A 54 3.91 -15.22 1.85
N THR A 55 3.34 -16.38 2.19
CA THR A 55 3.79 -17.67 1.70
C THR A 55 3.32 -17.98 0.28
N THR A 56 2.20 -17.42 -0.20
CA THR A 56 1.71 -17.71 -1.57
C THR A 56 2.51 -16.97 -2.65
N ASN A 57 3.12 -15.82 -2.33
CA ASN A 57 3.72 -14.92 -3.33
C ASN A 57 5.26 -14.83 -3.27
N PHE A 58 5.89 -15.52 -2.31
CA PHE A 58 7.35 -15.62 -2.27
C PHE A 58 7.88 -16.51 -3.40
N ASP A 59 7.23 -17.65 -3.67
CA ASP A 59 7.65 -18.57 -4.73
C ASP A 59 7.56 -17.92 -6.12
N SER A 60 6.47 -17.21 -6.40
CA SER A 60 6.30 -16.50 -7.69
C SER A 60 7.33 -15.38 -7.87
N SER A 61 7.68 -14.68 -6.78
CA SER A 61 8.72 -13.65 -6.78
C SER A 61 10.12 -14.25 -6.92
N TRP A 62 10.35 -15.45 -6.39
CA TRP A 62 11.61 -16.20 -6.49
C TRP A 62 11.82 -16.83 -7.87
N GLU A 63 10.77 -17.38 -8.48
CA GLU A 63 10.83 -17.90 -9.86
C GLU A 63 11.19 -16.82 -10.87
N VAL A 64 10.59 -15.63 -10.76
CA VAL A 64 10.93 -14.48 -11.62
C VAL A 64 12.39 -14.07 -11.43
N PHE A 65 12.88 -14.02 -10.19
CA PHE A 65 14.27 -13.70 -9.90
C PHE A 65 15.23 -14.71 -10.54
N ASN A 66 14.95 -16.02 -10.42
CA ASN A 66 15.77 -17.06 -11.03
C ASN A 66 15.68 -17.11 -12.56
N SER A 67 14.56 -16.68 -13.16
CA SER A 67 14.40 -16.64 -14.62
C SER A 67 15.24 -15.56 -15.32
N LEU A 68 15.79 -14.63 -14.54
CA LEU A 68 16.61 -13.51 -15.00
C LEU A 68 18.11 -13.72 -14.71
N LEU A 69 18.49 -14.88 -14.17
CA LEU A 69 19.87 -15.35 -13.99
C LEU A 69 20.27 -16.28 -15.14
#